data_AF-A0A7W1QY65-F1
#
_entry.id   AF-A0A7W1QY65-F1
#
_cell.length_a   1.000
_cell.length_b   1.000
_cell.length_c   1.000
_cell.angle_alpha   90.00
_cell.angle_beta   90.00
_cell.angle_gamma   90.00
#
_symmetry.space_group_name_H-M   'P 1'
#
loop_
_entity.id
_entity.type
_entity.pdbx_description
1 polymer ?
#
loop_
_entity_poly.entity_id
_entity_poly.type
_entity_poly.pdbx_seq_one_letter_code
_entity_poly.pdbx_strand_id
1 'polypeptide(L)' 'MNYQPNELGYWGEFGGRFVPETLMSPLEELTDAYFAVRDDADFQAKFMRLLKDFSGR' A
#
# COMPACT_ATOMS: atom_id res chain seq x y z
N MET A 1 1.93 -20.09 1.78
CA MET A 1 3.08 -19.18 1.85
C MET A 1 2.56 -17.80 2.15
N ASN A 2 3.15 -17.10 3.12
CA ASN A 2 2.86 -15.69 3.35
C ASN A 2 3.82 -14.87 2.48
N TYR A 3 3.29 -14.13 1.50
CA TYR A 3 4.10 -13.31 0.58
C TYR A 3 4.19 -11.83 1.02
N GLN A 4 3.61 -11.51 2.18
CA GLN A 4 3.63 -10.16 2.75
C GLN A 4 4.96 -9.88 3.46
N PRO A 5 5.41 -8.62 3.51
CA PRO A 5 6.51 -8.24 4.38
C PRO A 5 6.08 -8.35 5.84
N ASN A 6 7.05 -8.31 6.76
CA ASN A 6 6.73 -8.09 8.17
C ASN A 6 6.25 -6.65 8.42
N GLU A 7 5.85 -6.34 9.65
CA GLU A 7 5.34 -5.03 10.07
C GLU A 7 6.35 -3.87 9.86
N LEU A 8 7.64 -4.19 9.78
CA LEU A 8 8.70 -3.23 9.50
C LEU A 8 8.97 -3.05 8.00
N GLY A 9 8.27 -3.78 7.12
CA GLY A 9 8.42 -3.72 5.68
C GLY A 9 9.52 -4.62 5.11
N TYR A 10 9.97 -5.64 5.84
CA TYR A 10 11.01 -6.57 5.38
C TYR A 10 10.45 -7.88 4.83
N TRP A 11 11.02 -8.33 3.71
CA TRP A 11 10.95 -9.71 3.20
C TRP A 11 12.27 -10.42 3.50
N GLY A 12 12.32 -11.12 4.64
CA GLY A 12 13.59 -11.66 5.14
C GLY A 12 14.56 -10.53 5.47
N GLU A 13 15.71 -10.49 4.82
CA GLU A 13 16.74 -9.46 5.02
C GLU A 13 16.57 -8.21 4.13
N PHE A 14 15.61 -8.22 3.20
CA PHE A 14 15.43 -7.16 2.20
C PHE A 14 14.21 -6.29 2.51
N GLY A 15 14.28 -5.00 2.17
CA GLY A 15 13.18 -4.05 2.37
C GLY A 15 13.44 -3.10 3.54
N GLY A 16 12.41 -2.82 4.34
CA GLY A 16 12.47 -1.86 5.44
C GLY A 16 12.22 -0.42 5.00
N ARG A 17 12.35 0.51 5.94
CA ARG A 17 12.16 1.96 5.74
C ARG A 17 13.45 2.71 6.12
N PHE A 18 14.30 2.99 5.14
CA PHE A 18 15.54 3.76 5.29
C PHE A 18 15.37 5.16 4.71
N VAL A 19 14.60 5.99 5.41
CA VAL A 19 14.18 7.31 4.97
C VAL A 19 14.53 8.38 6.02
N PRO A 20 14.58 9.67 5.65
CA PRO A 20 14.68 10.75 6.64
C PRO A 20 13.53 10.73 7.65
N GLU A 21 13.81 11.13 8.88
CA GLU A 21 12.82 11.23 9.97
C GLU A 21 11.59 12.05 9.58
N THR A 22 11.79 13.11 8.79
CA THR A 22 10.71 13.97 8.29
C THR A 22 9.68 13.24 7.42
N LEU A 23 10.01 12.04 6.93
CA LEU A 23 9.10 11.20 6.14
C LEU A 23 8.43 10.11 6.96
N MET A 24 8.80 9.89 8.23
CA MET A 24 8.22 8.80 9.04
C MET A 24 6.71 8.98 9.21
N SER A 25 6.30 10.15 9.70
CA SER A 25 4.88 10.47 9.94
C SER A 25 4.00 10.34 8.68
N PRO A 26 4.31 10.95 7.52
CA PRO A 26 3.47 10.80 6.34
C PRO A 26 3.48 9.37 5.76
N LEU A 27 4.56 8.60 5.95
CA LEU A 27 4.58 7.19 5.52
C LEU A 27 3.72 6.30 6.40
N GLU A 28 3.65 6.57 7.70
CA GLU A 28 2.75 5.88 8.62
C GLU A 28 1.29 6.16 8.27
N GLU A 29 0.93 7.44 8.06
CA GLU A 29 -0.42 7.82 7.63
C GLU A 29 -0.82 7.14 6.31
N LEU A 30 0.09 7.10 5.33
CA LEU A 30 -0.15 6.41 4.07
C LEU A 30 -0.33 4.90 4.25
N THR A 31 0.48 4.29 5.13
CA THR A 31 0.40 2.86 5.43
C THR A 31 -0.94 2.50 6.04
N ASP A 32 -1.38 3.28 7.04
CA ASP A 32 -2.66 3.09 7.71
C ASP A 32 -3.84 3.28 6.75
N ALA A 33 -3.82 4.36 5.96
CA ALA A 33 -4.84 4.63 4.95
C ALA A 33 -4.92 3.50 3.91
N TYR A 34 -3.77 2.99 3.44
CA TYR A 34 -3.73 1.87 2.50
C TYR A 34 -4.35 0.61 3.11
N PHE A 35 -3.95 0.20 4.31
CA PHE A 35 -4.51 -0.99 4.94
C PHE A 35 -6.01 -0.86 5.25
N ALA A 36 -6.49 0.36 5.53
CA ALA A 36 -7.91 0.62 5.74
C ALA A 36 -8.77 0.40 4.47
N VAL A 37 -8.21 0.66 3.27
CA VAL A 37 -8.99 0.65 2.01
C VAL A 37 -8.60 -0.45 1.04
N ARG A 38 -7.46 -1.13 1.23
CA ARG A 38 -6.94 -2.12 0.27
C ARG A 38 -7.96 -3.23 0.00
N ASP A 39 -8.63 -3.70 1.05
CA ASP A 39 -9.58 -4.80 0.95
C ASP A 39 -11.05 -4.31 0.98
N ASP A 40 -11.27 -2.99 0.89
CA ASP A 40 -12.60 -2.37 0.83
C ASP A 40 -13.25 -2.57 -0.55
N ALA A 41 -14.49 -3.07 -0.56
CA ALA A 41 -15.18 -3.46 -1.78
C ALA A 41 -15.50 -2.27 -2.69
N ASP A 42 -15.90 -1.14 -2.12
CA ASP A 42 -16.26 0.05 -2.88
C ASP A 42 -15.02 0.71 -3.51
N PHE A 43 -13.92 0.75 -2.76
CA PHE A 43 -12.62 1.21 -3.25
C PHE A 43 -12.15 0.34 -4.42
N GLN A 44 -12.17 -0.99 -4.26
CA GLN A 44 -11.77 -1.93 -5.32
C GLN A 44 -12.67 -1.82 -6.56
N ALA A 45 -13.98 -1.70 -6.39
CA ALA A 45 -14.91 -1.52 -7.51
C ALA A 45 -14.62 -0.25 -8.31
N LYS A 46 -14.37 0.87 -7.61
CA LYS A 46 -13.99 2.14 -8.24
C LYS A 46 -12.64 2.05 -8.95
N PHE A 47 -11.64 1.45 -8.30
CA PHE A 47 -10.31 1.27 -8.85
C PHE A 47 -10.35 0.45 -10.15
N MET A 48 -11.02 -0.70 -10.13
CA MET A 48 -11.18 -1.56 -11.31
C MET A 48 -11.93 -0.87 -12.45
N ARG A 49 -12.96 -0.07 -12.13
CA ARG A 49 -13.68 0.72 -13.13
C ARG A 49 -12.75 1.73 -13.81
N LEU A 50 -11.94 2.45 -13.05
CA LEU A 50 -11.01 3.44 -13.60
C LEU A 50 -9.93 2.78 -14.47
N LEU A 51 -9.37 1.64 -14.03
CA LEU A 51 -8.42 0.90 -14.85
C LEU A 51 -9.01 0.49 -16.21
N LYS A 52 -10.26 0.02 -16.22
CA LYS A 52 -10.96 -0.38 -17.45
C LYS A 52 -11.30 0.82 -18.34
N ASP A 53 -11.96 1.83 -17.78
CA ASP A 53 -12.63 2.88 -18.55
C ASP A 53 -11.69 4.04 -18.93
N PHE A 54 -10.63 4.26 -18.13
CA PHE A 54 -9.67 5.35 -18.30
C PHE A 54 -8.31 4.87 -18.79
N SER A 55 -7.70 3.87 -18.14
CA SER A 55 -6.36 3.39 -18.49
C SER A 55 -6.33 2.36 -19.63
N GLY A 56 -7.46 1.73 -19.95
CA GLY A 56 -7.59 0.69 -20.98
C GLY A 56 -7.85 1.20 -22.40
N ARG A 57 -7.38 2.40 -22.75
CA ARG A 57 -7.39 2.95 -24.12
C ARG A 57 -6.01 2.90 -24.75
#